data_AF-A0A839F1M1-F1
#
_entry.id   AF-A0A839F1M1-F1
#
_cell.length_a   1.000
_cell.length_b   1.000
_cell.length_c   1.000
_cell.angle_alpha   90.00
_cell.angle_beta   90.00
_cell.angle_gamma   90.00
#
_symmetry.space_group_name_H-M   'P 1'
#
loop_
_entity.id
_entity.type
_entity.pdbx_description
1 polymer ?
#
loop_
_entity_poly.entity_id
_entity_poly.type
_entity_poly.pdbx_seq_one_letter_code
_entity_poly.pdbx_strand_id
1 'polypeptide(L)' 'MTALAARRRKSAITRDTRWRDRKGREWKHSRRVAAGMHDCETVDGRFAGMWTTDEIRAALDGYAPTTERKP' A
#
# COMPACT_ATOMS: atom_id res chain seq x y z
N MET A 1 1.66 1.36 27.26
CA MET A 1 1.34 1.82 25.90
C MET A 1 2.37 1.15 25.00
N THR A 2 2.06 0.16 24.18
CA THR A 2 1.42 0.33 22.86
C THR A 2 0.86 -1.02 22.40
N ALA A 3 -0.39 -1.31 22.75
CA ALA A 3 -1.12 -2.48 22.23
C ALA A 3 -1.70 -2.16 20.83
N LEU A 4 -0.82 -1.82 19.87
CA LEU A 4 -1.21 -1.51 18.48
C LEU A 4 -0.86 -2.62 17.49
N ALA A 5 -0.44 -3.81 17.97
CA ALA A 5 -0.10 -4.95 17.12
C ALA A 5 -1.23 -6.00 16.98
N ALA A 6 -2.36 -5.83 17.69
CA ALA A 6 -3.34 -6.91 17.91
C ALA A 6 -4.69 -6.79 17.17
N ARG A 7 -4.78 -6.00 16.09
CA ARG A 7 -5.99 -5.96 15.23
C ARG A 7 -5.67 -6.11 13.76
N ARG A 8 -4.84 -7.11 13.41
CA ARG A 8 -4.78 -7.71 12.06
C ARG A 8 -6.09 -8.46 11.75
N ARG A 9 -7.23 -7.76 11.76
CA ARG A 9 -8.32 -8.16 10.87
C ARG A 9 -7.74 -8.02 9.46
N LYS A 10 -7.99 -8.97 8.58
CA LYS A 10 -7.73 -8.87 7.13
C LYS A 10 -8.59 -7.72 6.57
N SER A 11 -8.36 -6.49 7.01
CA SER A 11 -9.10 -5.32 6.57
C SER A 11 -8.93 -5.24 5.07
N ALA A 12 -10.06 -5.18 4.37
CA ALA A 12 -10.03 -5.05 2.93
C ALA A 12 -9.21 -3.80 2.58
N ILE A 13 -8.33 -3.90 1.60
CA ILE A 13 -7.70 -2.72 1.01
C ILE A 13 -8.81 -1.96 0.30
N THR A 14 -9.09 -0.77 0.81
CA THR A 14 -10.13 0.13 0.29
C THR A 14 -9.45 1.30 -0.42
N ARG A 15 -10.24 2.14 -1.08
CA ARG A 15 -9.73 3.40 -1.67
C ARG A 15 -9.15 4.36 -0.64
N ASP A 16 -9.58 4.26 0.60
CA ASP A 16 -9.08 5.10 1.69
C ASP A 16 -7.78 4.57 2.30
N THR A 17 -7.39 3.34 1.97
CA THR A 17 -6.14 2.77 2.46
C THR A 17 -4.95 3.59 1.93
N ARG A 18 -4.15 4.11 2.86
CA ARG A 18 -2.89 4.81 2.60
C ARG A 18 -1.74 4.10 3.29
N TRP A 19 -0.58 4.08 2.66
CA TRP A 19 0.63 3.47 3.21
C TRP A 19 1.86 4.25 2.77
N ARG A 20 3.01 3.98 3.40
CA ARG A 20 4.28 4.59 3.01
C ARG A 20 5.20 3.53 2.44
N ASP A 21 5.94 3.90 1.39
CA ASP A 21 7.04 3.06 0.91
C ASP A 21 8.31 3.30 1.74
N ARG A 22 9.37 2.55 1.43
CA ARG A 22 10.67 2.65 2.10
C ARG A 22 11.33 4.03 1.96
N LYS A 23 11.02 4.78 0.90
CA LYS A 23 11.54 6.13 0.66
C LYS A 23 10.73 7.20 1.40
N GLY A 24 9.73 6.78 2.19
CA GLY A 24 8.84 7.68 2.93
C GLY A 24 7.77 8.33 2.06
N ARG A 25 7.57 7.88 0.81
CA ARG A 25 6.52 8.41 -0.06
C ARG A 25 5.19 7.84 0.37
N GLU A 26 4.18 8.70 0.46
CA GLU A 26 2.82 8.31 0.85
C GLU A 26 2.02 7.91 -0.39
N TRP A 27 1.45 6.72 -0.37
CA TRP A 27 0.68 6.11 -1.45
C TRP A 27 -0.79 6.01 -1.05
N LYS A 28 -1.68 6.12 -2.03
CA LYS A 28 -3.11 5.88 -1.92
C LYS A 28 -3.57 4.94 -3.02
N HIS A 29 -4.64 4.22 -2.74
CA HIS A 29 -5.27 3.36 -3.72
C HIS A 29 -6.17 4.18 -4.68
N SER A 30 -5.84 4.19 -5.96
CA SER A 30 -6.54 4.99 -6.98
C SER A 30 -7.77 4.26 -7.54
N ARG A 31 -7.60 2.99 -7.95
CA ARG A 31 -8.70 2.13 -8.44
C ARG A 31 -8.40 0.64 -8.23
N ARG A 32 -9.46 -0.14 -8.03
CA ARG A 32 -9.35 -1.62 -8.04
C ARG A 32 -9.13 -2.09 -9.47
N VAL A 33 -8.06 -2.84 -9.69
CA VAL A 33 -7.81 -3.57 -10.93
C VAL A 33 -8.16 -5.05 -10.68
N ALA A 34 -8.31 -5.83 -11.74
CA ALA A 34 -8.66 -7.24 -11.66
C ALA A 34 -7.76 -8.04 -10.68
N ALA A 35 -8.38 -9.03 -10.02
CA ALA A 35 -7.78 -10.07 -9.16
C ALA A 35 -6.46 -9.71 -8.43
N GLY A 36 -6.56 -9.00 -7.31
CA GLY A 36 -5.45 -8.85 -6.35
C GLY A 36 -4.40 -7.80 -6.70
N MET A 37 -4.57 -7.08 -7.81
CA MET A 37 -3.77 -5.90 -8.17
C MET A 37 -4.52 -4.60 -7.89
N HIS A 38 -3.77 -3.63 -7.39
CA HIS A 38 -4.24 -2.31 -7.00
C HIS A 38 -3.47 -1.27 -7.79
N ASP A 39 -4.19 -0.41 -8.51
CA ASP A 39 -3.58 0.75 -9.14
C ASP A 39 -3.45 1.83 -8.08
N CYS A 40 -2.22 2.26 -7.84
CA CYS A 40 -1.87 3.12 -6.73
C CYS A 40 -1.11 4.33 -7.24
N GLU A 41 -1.27 5.44 -6.55
CA GLU A 41 -0.55 6.67 -6.86
C GLU A 41 -0.06 7.31 -5.56
N THR A 42 0.99 8.11 -5.64
CA THR A 42 1.41 8.91 -4.49
C THR A 42 0.36 9.97 -4.18
N VAL A 43 0.24 10.36 -2.92
CA VAL A 43 -0.70 11.40 -2.49
C VAL A 43 -0.38 12.74 -3.18
N ASP A 44 0.90 13.00 -3.45
CA ASP A 44 1.39 14.14 -4.23
C ASP A 44 1.16 14.02 -5.75
N GLY A 45 0.69 12.86 -6.24
CA GLY A 45 0.37 12.62 -7.65
C GLY A 45 1.56 12.52 -8.59
N ARG A 46 2.81 12.54 -8.11
CA ARG A 46 4.01 12.49 -8.98
C ARG A 46 4.35 11.09 -9.47
N PHE A 47 3.88 10.06 -8.78
CA PHE A 47 4.16 8.67 -9.13
C PHE A 47 2.89 7.85 -9.15
N ALA A 48 2.78 6.95 -10.12
CA ALA A 48 1.75 5.93 -10.20
C ALA A 48 2.41 4.56 -10.39
N GLY A 49 1.79 3.51 -9.86
CA GLY A 49 2.31 2.16 -9.94
C GLY A 49 1.29 1.13 -9.49
N MET A 50 1.41 -0.09 -10.02
CA MET A 50 0.60 -1.22 -9.57
C MET A 50 1.25 -1.87 -8.35
N TRP A 51 0.42 -2.14 -7.35
CA TRP A 51 0.81 -2.86 -6.14
C TRP A 51 -0.09 -4.07 -5.96
N THR A 52 0.44 -5.18 -5.48
CA THR A 52 -0.37 -6.31 -5.06
C THR A 52 -0.95 -6.08 -3.66
N THR A 53 -2.01 -6.80 -3.31
CA THR A 53 -2.58 -6.77 -1.96
C THR A 53 -1.54 -7.10 -0.89
N ASP A 54 -0.62 -8.03 -1.18
CA ASP A 54 0.44 -8.44 -0.25
C ASP A 54 1.46 -7.32 0.00
N GLU A 55 1.89 -6.65 -1.07
CA GLU A 55 2.84 -5.54 -1.01
C GLU A 55 2.29 -4.36 -0.18
N ILE A 56 1.02 -4.01 -0.38
CA ILE A 56 0.37 -2.96 0.42
C ILE A 56 0.30 -3.37 1.90
N ARG A 57 -0.02 -4.64 2.19
CA ARG A 57 -0.05 -5.14 3.58
C ARG A 57 1.33 -5.11 4.21
N ALA A 58 2.35 -5.55 3.50
CA ALA A 58 3.73 -5.48 3.96
C ALA A 58 4.10 -4.03 4.31
N ALA A 59 3.78 -3.06 3.43
CA ALA A 59 4.03 -1.65 3.68
C ALA A 59 3.25 -1.10 4.89
N LEU A 60 2.01 -1.53 5.11
CA LEU A 60 1.21 -1.17 6.29
C LEU A 60 1.78 -1.75 7.59
N ASP A 61 2.35 -2.95 7.54
CA ASP A 61 3.03 -3.60 8.67
C ASP A 61 4.46 -3.05 8.91
N GLY A 62 4.91 -2.07 8.10
CA GLY A 62 6.26 -1.50 8.20
C GLY A 62 7.35 -2.36 7.53
N TYR A 63 6.97 -3.40 6.80
CA TYR A 63 7.84 -4.24 5.99
C TYR A 63 7.74 -3.82 4.52
N ALA A 64 8.60 -2.91 4.07
CA ALA A 64 8.47 -2.40 2.70
C ALA A 64 8.68 -3.53 1.66
N PRO A 65 7.73 -3.75 0.73
CA PRO A 65 7.94 -4.68 -0.38
C PRO A 65 9.07 -4.18 -1.28
N THR A 66 9.87 -5.13 -1.78
CA THR A 66 11.10 -4.90 -2.56
C THR A 66 10.85 -4.54 -4.02
N THR A 67 9.61 -4.58 -4.50
CA THR A 67 9.32 -4.45 -5.93
C THR A 67 9.15 -2.99 -6.36
N GLU A 68 10.24 -2.23 -6.43
CA GLU A 68 10.31 -1.10 -7.37
C GLU A 68 10.23 -1.68 -8.79
N ARG A 69 9.02 -1.81 -9.37
CA ARG A 69 8.93 -1.89 -10.83
C ARG A 69 9.17 -0.48 -11.36
N LYS A 70 10.41 -0.26 -11.86
CA LYS A 70 10.75 0.93 -12.66
C LYS A 70 9.74 1.08 -13.82
N PRO A 71 9.46 2.32 -14.25
CA PRO A 71 8.64 2.57 -15.44
C PRO A 71 9.22 1.89 -16.68
#